data_AF-A0A7V7E8J0-F1
#
_entry.id   AF-A0A7V7E8J0-F1
#
_cell.length_a   1.000
_cell.length_b   1.000
_cell.length_c   1.000
_cell.angle_alpha   90.00
_cell.angle_beta   90.00
_cell.angle_gamma   90.00
#
_symmetry.space_group_name_H-M   'P 1'
#
loop_
_entity.id
_entity.type
_entity.pdbx_description
1 polymer ?
#
loop_
_entity_poly.entity_id
_entity_poly.type
_entity_poly.pdbx_seq_one_letter_code
_entity_poly.pdbx_strand_id
1 'polypeptide(L)'
;RQLTLRPEPSSLRSAGDQTRRFWDIGRKLASSVFLDGSFALPIFDDQTAFARLGIPSFLVIGFDYDPYFNTTRDSLDKCAAGSLESVGRTLVQYLYAQEKGGHP
;
A
#
# COMPACT_ATOMS: atom_id res chain seq x y z
N ARG A 1 5.99 4.58 -15.24
CA ARG A 1 7.21 4.10 -14.52
C ARG A 1 6.77 3.10 -13.45
N GLN A 2 7.62 2.13 -13.09
CA GLN A 2 7.33 1.22 -11.96
C GLN A 2 7.25 2.02 -10.64
N LEU A 3 6.23 1.74 -9.81
CA LEU A 3 6.07 2.37 -8.51
C LEU A 3 7.05 1.77 -7.48
N THR A 4 7.38 2.58 -6.47
CA THR A 4 8.00 2.13 -5.23
C THR A 4 7.10 2.52 -4.06
N LEU A 5 6.94 1.62 -3.10
CA LEU A 5 5.98 1.69 -2.02
C LEU A 5 6.71 1.55 -0.68
N ARG A 6 6.32 2.38 0.29
CA ARG A 6 6.78 2.32 1.69
C ARG A 6 5.56 2.37 2.60
N PRO A 7 5.59 1.73 3.79
CA PRO A 7 4.48 1.84 4.73
C PRO A 7 4.20 3.29 5.08
N GLU A 8 2.94 3.67 5.04
CA GLU A 8 2.52 5.00 5.47
C GLU A 8 2.47 5.07 7.02
N PRO A 9 3.03 6.11 7.66
CA PRO A 9 3.16 6.17 9.11
C PRO A 9 1.86 6.02 9.91
N SER A 10 0.75 6.62 9.45
CA SER A 10 -0.55 6.49 10.12
C SER A 10 -1.13 5.08 10.04
N SER A 11 -0.85 4.38 8.94
CA SER A 11 -1.22 2.99 8.71
C SER A 11 -0.52 2.04 9.67
N LEU A 12 0.78 2.26 9.94
CA LEU A 12 1.52 1.52 10.95
C LEU A 12 0.96 1.72 12.37
N ARG A 13 0.37 2.88 12.66
CA ARG A 13 -0.27 3.17 13.96
C ARG A 13 -1.67 2.57 14.06
N SER A 14 -2.49 2.69 13.01
CA SER A 14 -3.90 2.25 13.04
C SER A 14 -4.10 0.76 12.77
N ALA A 15 -3.27 0.18 11.91
CA ALA A 15 -3.40 -1.20 11.42
C ALA A 15 -2.01 -1.85 11.28
N GLY A 16 -1.21 -1.79 12.33
CA GLY A 16 0.20 -2.17 12.30
C GLY A 16 0.46 -3.61 11.85
N ASP A 17 -0.34 -4.57 12.31
CA ASP A 17 -0.17 -5.98 11.98
C ASP A 17 -0.58 -6.28 10.54
N GLN A 18 -1.69 -5.70 10.09
CA GLN A 18 -2.18 -5.77 8.71
C GLN A 18 -1.16 -5.17 7.74
N THR A 19 -0.67 -3.96 8.07
CA THR A 19 0.34 -3.24 7.28
C THR A 19 1.63 -4.07 7.17
N ARG A 20 2.18 -4.54 8.29
CA ARG A 20 3.42 -5.35 8.27
C ARG A 20 3.26 -6.61 7.44
N ARG A 21 2.15 -7.34 7.62
CA ARG A 21 1.88 -8.57 6.88
C ARG A 21 1.73 -8.31 5.37
N PHE A 22 1.03 -7.26 4.98
CA PHE A 22 0.90 -6.89 3.56
C PHE A 22 2.27 -6.57 2.94
N TRP A 23 3.10 -5.79 3.64
CA TRP A 23 4.45 -5.47 3.16
C TRP A 23 5.40 -6.68 3.16
N ASP A 24 5.28 -7.61 4.10
CA ASP A 24 6.05 -8.87 4.09
C ASP A 24 5.73 -9.73 2.87
N ILE A 25 4.45 -9.83 2.51
CA ILE A 25 4.02 -10.52 1.29
C ILE A 25 4.54 -9.78 0.06
N GLY A 26 4.37 -8.46 0.01
CA GLY A 26 4.84 -7.63 -1.09
C GLY A 26 6.34 -7.74 -1.31
N ARG A 27 7.15 -7.72 -0.25
CA ARG A 27 8.61 -7.92 -0.34
C ARG A 27 9.01 -9.27 -0.91
N LYS A 28 8.28 -10.34 -0.55
CA LYS A 28 8.54 -11.69 -1.08
C LYS A 28 8.22 -11.79 -2.58
N LEU A 29 7.21 -11.06 -3.05
CA LEU A 29 6.75 -11.12 -4.43
C LEU A 29 7.44 -10.11 -5.35
N ALA A 30 7.77 -8.92 -4.85
CA ALA A 30 8.25 -7.78 -5.61
C ALA A 30 9.14 -6.86 -4.74
N SER A 31 10.30 -7.37 -4.31
CA SER A 31 11.22 -6.67 -3.40
C SER A 31 11.73 -5.31 -3.92
N SER A 32 11.77 -5.09 -5.23
CA SER A 32 12.13 -3.79 -5.82
C SER A 32 11.01 -2.75 -5.76
N VAL A 33 9.77 -3.18 -5.49
CA VAL A 33 8.58 -2.32 -5.38
C VAL A 33 8.30 -2.01 -3.91
N PHE A 34 8.33 -3.01 -3.05
CA PHE A 34 8.05 -2.86 -1.62
C PHE A 34 9.33 -2.60 -0.84
N LEU A 35 9.58 -1.34 -0.52
CA LEU A 35 10.79 -0.90 0.16
C LEU A 35 10.64 -0.89 1.67
N ASP A 36 11.78 -0.92 2.35
CA ASP A 36 11.86 -0.73 3.80
C ASP A 36 11.76 0.74 4.22
N GLY A 37 11.49 0.94 5.51
CA GLY A 37 11.27 2.24 6.12
C GLY A 37 9.92 2.85 5.74
N SER A 38 9.40 3.75 6.57
CA SER A 38 8.15 4.46 6.28
C SER A 38 8.41 5.79 5.56
N PHE A 39 7.35 6.42 5.05
CA PHE A 39 7.42 7.85 4.72
C PHE A 39 7.78 8.68 5.98
N ALA A 40 8.36 9.86 5.77
CA ALA A 40 8.72 10.76 6.87
C ALA A 40 7.49 11.42 7.50
N LEU A 41 6.47 11.71 6.69
CA LEU A 41 5.25 12.39 7.12
C LEU A 41 4.03 11.52 6.85
N PRO A 42 3.01 11.57 7.73
CA PRO A 42 1.76 10.87 7.50
C PRO A 42 0.97 11.53 6.36
N ILE A 43 0.18 10.72 5.68
CA ILE A 43 -0.70 11.18 4.60
C ILE A 43 -2.14 11.17 5.12
N PHE A 44 -2.83 12.30 4.99
CA PHE A 44 -4.26 12.38 5.27
C PHE A 44 -5.04 11.91 4.05
N ASP A 45 -5.71 10.77 4.20
CA ASP A 45 -6.46 10.08 3.15
C ASP A 45 -7.51 9.19 3.87
N ASP A 46 -8.35 8.46 3.13
CA ASP A 46 -9.55 7.78 3.64
C ASP A 46 -9.28 6.86 4.84
N GLN A 47 -8.13 6.18 4.88
CA GLN A 47 -7.73 5.33 6.01
C GLN A 47 -7.70 6.08 7.34
N THR A 48 -7.39 7.37 7.33
CA THR A 48 -7.34 8.18 8.55
C THR A 48 -8.73 8.45 9.13
N ALA A 49 -9.76 8.55 8.27
CA ALA A 49 -11.14 8.69 8.70
C ALA A 49 -11.64 7.38 9.34
N PHE A 50 -11.33 6.23 8.74
CA PHE A 50 -11.64 4.91 9.33
C PHE A 50 -10.92 4.69 10.65
N ALA A 51 -9.63 5.06 10.73
CA ALA A 51 -8.85 4.97 11.95
C ALA A 51 -9.46 5.76 13.12
N ARG A 52 -10.02 6.96 12.85
CA ARG A 52 -10.71 7.78 13.86
C ARG A 52 -11.96 7.11 14.42
N LEU A 53 -12.58 6.22 13.65
CA LEU A 53 -13.74 5.42 14.09
C LEU A 53 -13.33 4.08 14.73
N GLY A 54 -12.03 3.85 14.94
CA GLY A 54 -11.52 2.61 15.53
C GLY A 54 -11.49 1.42 14.57
N ILE A 55 -11.68 1.65 13.26
CA ILE A 55 -11.58 0.60 12.23
C ILE A 55 -10.13 0.54 11.75
N PRO A 56 -9.40 -0.58 11.97
CA PRO A 56 -8.04 -0.73 11.47
C PRO A 56 -8.02 -0.63 9.94
N SER A 57 -7.35 0.39 9.40
CA SER A 57 -7.19 0.61 7.97
C SER A 57 -5.76 1.01 7.65
N PHE A 58 -5.27 0.63 6.46
CA PHE A 58 -3.95 1.01 5.98
C PHE A 58 -3.99 1.46 4.52
N LEU A 59 -3.06 2.33 4.16
CA LEU A 59 -2.94 2.94 2.84
C LEU A 59 -1.77 2.31 2.06
N VAL A 60 -2.03 1.91 0.81
CA VAL A 60 -1.00 1.47 -0.15
C VAL A 60 -0.86 2.54 -1.23
N ILE A 61 0.20 3.32 -1.15
CA ILE A 61 0.38 4.53 -1.96
C ILE A 61 1.87 4.69 -2.35
N GLY A 62 2.14 5.08 -3.60
CA GLY A 62 3.45 5.62 -4.00
C GLY A 62 3.64 7.06 -3.52
N PHE A 63 4.75 7.72 -3.87
CA PHE A 63 4.91 9.16 -3.55
C PHE A 63 5.60 10.00 -4.64
N ASP A 64 6.17 9.35 -5.66
CA ASP A 64 6.78 10.02 -6.83
C ASP A 64 5.70 10.43 -7.86
N TYR A 65 4.85 11.40 -7.51
CA TYR A 65 3.72 11.81 -8.37
C TYR A 65 3.90 13.12 -9.14
N ASP A 66 4.85 13.96 -8.74
CA ASP A 66 5.18 15.20 -9.45
C ASP A 66 5.84 14.85 -10.80
N PRO A 67 5.44 15.46 -11.94
CA PRO A 67 4.51 16.59 -12.09
C PRO A 67 3.13 16.23 -12.63
N TYR A 68 2.68 15.00 -12.39
CA TYR A 68 1.47 14.47 -13.00
C TYR A 68 0.24 14.57 -12.09
N PHE A 69 0.41 14.39 -10.78
CA PHE A 69 -0.69 14.43 -9.81
C PHE A 69 -1.57 15.66 -9.95
N ASN A 70 -2.89 15.45 -9.98
CA ASN A 70 -3.90 16.50 -10.06
C ASN A 70 -3.70 17.43 -11.27
N THR A 71 -3.22 16.88 -12.38
CA THR A 71 -3.12 17.59 -13.67
C THR A 71 -3.82 16.79 -14.77
N THR A 72 -4.13 17.44 -15.89
CA THR A 72 -4.63 16.75 -17.10
C THR A 72 -3.58 15.84 -17.76
N ARG A 73 -2.34 15.82 -17.25
CA ARG A 73 -1.25 14.94 -17.68
C ARG A 73 -1.17 13.65 -16.86
N ASP A 74 -2.05 13.46 -15.88
CA ASP A 74 -2.26 12.17 -15.24
C ASP A 74 -3.04 11.25 -16.19
N SER A 75 -2.31 10.70 -17.16
CA SER A 75 -2.83 9.90 -18.26
C SER A 75 -2.29 8.47 -18.23
N LEU A 76 -2.89 7.58 -19.03
CA LEU A 76 -2.59 6.14 -19.02
C LEU A 76 -1.11 5.80 -19.26
N ASP A 77 -0.34 6.66 -19.92
CA ASP A 77 1.09 6.49 -20.11
C ASP A 77 1.92 6.62 -18.81
N LYS A 78 1.30 7.06 -17.71
CA LYS A 78 1.91 7.07 -16.36
C LYS A 78 1.70 5.75 -15.63
N CYS A 79 0.70 4.96 -16.03
CA CYS A 79 0.46 3.64 -15.49
C CYS A 79 1.55 2.66 -15.95
N ALA A 80 1.86 1.68 -15.09
CA ALA A 80 2.75 0.57 -15.43
C ALA A 80 2.08 -0.75 -15.04
N ALA A 81 1.98 -1.66 -16.01
CA ALA A 81 1.41 -2.99 -15.79
C ALA A 81 2.09 -3.74 -14.63
N GLY A 82 3.43 -3.64 -14.53
CA GLY A 82 4.17 -4.23 -13.42
C GLY A 82 3.83 -3.65 -12.05
N SER A 83 3.42 -2.38 -11.95
CA SER A 83 2.96 -1.78 -10.69
C SER A 83 1.61 -2.37 -10.28
N LEU A 84 0.68 -2.45 -11.23
CA LEU A 84 -0.64 -3.02 -11.02
C LEU A 84 -0.55 -4.50 -10.62
N GLU A 85 0.31 -5.27 -11.31
CA GLU A 85 0.55 -6.66 -10.97
C GLU A 85 1.16 -6.82 -9.58
N SER A 86 2.18 -6.03 -9.23
CA SER A 86 2.85 -6.13 -7.93
C SER A 86 1.89 -5.87 -6.77
N VAL A 87 1.06 -4.83 -6.87
CA VAL A 87 0.05 -4.51 -5.84
C VAL A 87 -1.07 -5.55 -5.84
N GLY A 88 -1.60 -5.90 -7.01
CA GLY A 88 -2.71 -6.84 -7.14
C GLY A 88 -2.39 -8.24 -6.63
N ARG A 89 -1.23 -8.80 -7.00
CA ARG A 89 -0.79 -10.12 -6.51
C ARG A 89 -0.54 -10.11 -5.00
N THR A 90 0.01 -9.02 -4.48
CA THR A 90 0.22 -8.86 -3.03
C THR A 90 -1.12 -8.84 -2.28
N LEU A 91 -2.10 -8.10 -2.79
CA LEU A 91 -3.45 -8.04 -2.21
C LEU A 91 -4.14 -9.40 -2.23
N VAL A 92 -4.12 -10.10 -3.38
CA VAL A 92 -4.71 -11.44 -3.50
C VAL A 92 -4.08 -12.39 -2.49
N GLN A 93 -2.74 -12.46 -2.44
CA GLN A 93 -2.03 -13.31 -1.48
C GLN A 93 -2.33 -12.92 -0.02
N TYR A 94 -2.43 -11.63 0.28
CA TYR A 94 -2.79 -11.14 1.61
C TYR A 94 -4.19 -11.61 2.05
N LEU A 95 -5.19 -11.53 1.16
CA LEU A 95 -6.57 -11.96 1.44
C LEU A 95 -6.66 -13.48 1.67
N TYR A 96 -6.09 -14.28 0.76
CA TYR A 96 -6.10 -15.75 0.90
C TYR A 96 -5.26 -16.27 2.08
N ALA A 97 -4.26 -15.52 2.53
CA ALA A 97 -3.51 -15.85 3.75
C ALA A 97 -4.35 -15.67 5.02
N GLN A 98 -5.36 -14.79 5.04
CA GLN A 98 -6.26 -14.63 6.18
C GLN A 98 -7.22 -15.82 6.31
N GLU A 99 -7.71 -16.37 5.19
CA GLU A 99 -8.65 -17.49 5.20
C GLU A 99 -8.08 -18.75 5.85
N LYS A 100 -6.75 -18.95 5.78
CA LYS A 100 -6.08 -20.08 6.45
C LYS A 100 -5.90 -19.89 7.97
N GLY A 101 -6.20 -18.70 8.49
CA GLY A 101 -6.07 -18.35 9.91
C GLY A 101 -7.38 -17.90 10.57
N GLY A 102 -8.51 -17.96 9.87
CA GLY A 102 -9.84 -17.77 10.46
C GLY A 102 -10.16 -18.90 11.43
N HIS A 103 -10.58 -18.57 12.64
CA HIS A 103 -10.91 -19.47 13.75
C HIS A 103 -11.88 -20.61 13.37
N PRO A 104 -11.90 -21.73 14.15
CA PRO A 104 -12.95 -22.76 14.10
C PRO A 104 -14.36 -22.19 14.27
#